data_AF-G0PFC5-F1
#
_entry.id   AF-G0PFC5-F1
#
_cell.length_a   1.000
_cell.length_b   1.000
_cell.length_c   1.000
_cell.angle_alpha   90.00
_cell.angle_beta   90.00
_cell.angle_gamma   90.00
#
_symmetry.space_group_name_H-M   'P 1'
#
loop_
_entity.id
_entity.type
_entity.pdbx_description
1 polymer ?
#
loop_
_entity_poly.entity_id
_entity_poly.type
_entity_poly.pdbx_seq_one_letter_code
_entity_poly.pdbx_strand_id
1 'polypeptide(L)'
;MEFQSKCTGETCKPPDLHPIKLYISIFLCAINRLFLNAEKSIIARDWVVAINEKNSLARQNATLTGLDQLLNVLSPIVVGTLITTRGIFDVLVLFSIFSMVSLLSKSIFLYLTYTSNNSLHTRSQFSYKILNDEESLLPQSTFIPVSRRGVFSTYWHQSTFCAAFGMALFYKTVMGFDNLAVGYATVSSNLSIFTIGALKSYGAVAGMAGVISYALLEKRYGLVNAGYVGLVVQQIFSLLAVLTIWMPGSPMDFWGTGATREGPSVPIFLIAIATSRFGN
;
A
#
# COMPACT_ATOMS: atom_id res chain seq x y z
N MET A 1 24.45 0.41 6.72
CA MET A 1 25.19 -0.25 5.62
C MET A 1 26.18 0.76 5.11
N GLU A 2 27.40 0.69 5.63
CA GLU A 2 28.52 1.49 5.13
C GLU A 2 28.78 1.12 3.66
N PHE A 3 28.82 2.14 2.82
CA PHE A 3 29.57 2.07 1.58
C PHE A 3 31.04 1.93 1.97
N GLN A 4 31.52 0.69 2.13
CA GLN A 4 32.95 0.42 2.11
C GLN A 4 33.44 0.62 0.68
N SER A 5 33.72 1.88 0.34
CA SER A 5 34.61 2.22 -0.76
C SER A 5 35.98 1.66 -0.39
N LYS A 6 36.40 0.59 -1.05
CA LYS A 6 37.81 0.19 -1.08
C LYS A 6 38.57 1.31 -1.79
N CYS A 7 39.04 2.28 -1.02
CA CYS A 7 39.97 3.31 -1.46
C CYS A 7 41.39 2.84 -1.13
N THR A 8 42.03 2.15 -2.07
CA THR A 8 43.48 1.96 -2.06
C THR A 8 44.11 2.97 -3.01
N GLY A 9 44.85 3.93 -2.44
CA GLY A 9 45.96 4.67 -3.07
C GLY A 9 45.65 5.44 -4.35
N GLU A 10 45.56 6.77 -4.22
CA GLU A 10 45.73 7.82 -5.24
C GLU A 10 44.96 7.64 -6.56
N THR A 11 43.92 8.47 -6.70
CA THR A 11 42.88 8.48 -7.75
C THR A 11 41.78 7.42 -7.59
N CYS A 12 40.75 7.76 -6.80
CA CYS A 12 39.41 7.23 -7.01
C CYS A 12 38.89 7.76 -8.35
N LYS A 13 39.34 7.15 -9.44
CA LYS A 13 38.65 7.27 -10.72
C LYS A 13 37.30 6.55 -10.52
N PRO A 14 36.15 7.21 -10.69
CA PRO A 14 34.88 6.48 -10.70
C PRO A 14 35.00 5.36 -11.74
N PRO A 15 34.59 4.11 -11.44
CA PRO A 15 34.64 3.03 -12.41
C PRO A 15 34.00 3.53 -13.69
N ASP A 16 34.73 3.42 -14.82
CA ASP A 16 34.42 4.12 -16.07
C ASP A 16 32.91 4.09 -16.35
N LEU A 17 32.30 5.22 -16.01
CA LEU A 17 30.87 5.36 -15.86
C LEU A 17 30.29 5.27 -17.27
N HIS A 18 29.43 4.29 -17.54
CA HIS A 18 28.54 4.36 -18.69
C HIS A 18 27.21 4.98 -18.21
N PRO A 19 27.13 6.32 -18.06
CA PRO A 19 25.92 6.99 -17.59
C PRO A 19 24.71 6.63 -18.48
N ILE A 20 24.97 6.30 -19.74
CA ILE A 20 24.01 5.80 -20.72
C ILE A 20 23.24 4.58 -20.18
N LYS A 21 23.90 3.60 -19.54
CA LYS A 21 23.22 2.39 -19.02
C LYS A 21 22.27 2.73 -17.87
N LEU A 22 22.66 3.67 -17.00
CA LEU A 22 21.81 4.15 -15.91
C LEU A 22 20.60 4.91 -16.45
N TYR A 23 20.80 5.85 -17.37
CA TYR A 23 19.71 6.62 -17.97
C TYR A 23 18.70 5.72 -18.69
N ILE A 24 19.18 4.72 -19.44
CA ILE A 24 18.30 3.74 -20.11
C ILE A 24 17.49 2.93 -19.09
N SER A 25 18.13 2.42 -18.03
CA SER A 25 17.43 1.65 -16.98
C SER A 25 16.37 2.49 -16.27
N ILE A 26 16.69 3.73 -15.91
CA ILE A 26 15.75 4.66 -15.26
C ILE A 26 14.56 4.95 -16.17
N PHE A 27 14.80 5.22 -17.45
CA PHE A 27 13.74 5.51 -18.43
C PHE A 27 12.81 4.31 -18.63
N LEU A 28 13.37 3.11 -18.83
CA LEU A 28 12.59 1.88 -18.97
C LEU A 28 11.78 1.57 -17.70
N CYS A 29 12.37 1.79 -16.52
CA CYS A 29 11.69 1.60 -15.25
C CYS A 29 10.55 2.62 -15.03
N ALA A 30 10.70 3.85 -15.53
CA ALA A 30 9.65 4.87 -15.48
C ALA A 30 8.46 4.50 -16.38
N ILE A 31 8.71 4.04 -17.61
CA ILE A 31 7.65 3.53 -18.51
C ILE A 31 6.91 2.37 -17.85
N ASN A 32 7.65 1.40 -17.29
CA ASN A 32 7.02 0.28 -16.62
C ASN A 32 6.15 0.71 -15.44
N ARG A 33 6.62 1.66 -14.61
CA ARG A 33 5.81 2.21 -13.51
C ARG A 33 4.53 2.88 -14.00
N LEU A 34 4.60 3.63 -15.10
CA LEU A 34 3.42 4.24 -15.70
C LEU A 34 2.39 3.18 -16.12
N PHE A 35 2.86 2.13 -16.81
CA PHE A 35 2.01 1.04 -17.26
C PHE A 35 1.39 0.26 -16.09
N LEU A 36 2.19 -0.08 -15.07
CA LEU A 36 1.70 -0.76 -13.87
C LEU A 36 0.60 0.02 -13.15
N ASN A 37 0.73 1.34 -13.08
CA ASN A 37 -0.29 2.19 -12.47
C ASN A 37 -1.57 2.26 -13.32
N ALA A 38 -1.43 2.36 -14.64
CA ALA A 38 -2.57 2.34 -15.57
C ALA A 38 -3.30 0.99 -15.51
N GLU A 39 -2.57 -0.11 -15.58
CA GLU A 39 -3.07 -1.48 -15.43
C GLU A 39 -3.84 -1.65 -14.13
N LYS A 40 -3.23 -1.28 -12.99
CA LYS A 40 -3.87 -1.36 -11.68
C LYS A 40 -5.18 -0.58 -11.64
N SER A 41 -5.22 0.61 -12.25
CA SER A 41 -6.43 1.42 -12.30
C SER A 41 -7.54 0.76 -13.13
N ILE A 42 -7.21 0.20 -14.30
CA ILE A 42 -8.19 -0.45 -15.19
C ILE A 42 -8.74 -1.73 -14.55
N ILE A 43 -7.86 -2.59 -14.05
CA ILE A 43 -8.26 -3.89 -13.51
C ILE A 43 -9.07 -3.73 -12.21
N ALA A 44 -8.55 -2.93 -11.26
CA ALA A 44 -9.13 -2.87 -9.93
C ALA A 44 -10.46 -2.10 -9.87
N ARG A 45 -10.69 -1.16 -10.80
CA ARG A 45 -11.91 -0.32 -10.78
C ARG A 45 -12.97 -0.81 -11.76
N ASP A 46 -12.60 -1.23 -12.96
CA ASP A 46 -13.57 -1.59 -14.00
C ASP A 46 -13.73 -3.11 -14.11
N TRP A 47 -12.63 -3.87 -14.16
CA TRP A 47 -12.71 -5.31 -14.44
C TRP A 47 -13.11 -6.14 -13.21
N VAL A 48 -12.61 -5.79 -12.02
CA VAL A 48 -12.99 -6.46 -10.77
C VAL A 48 -14.51 -6.40 -10.55
N VAL A 49 -15.15 -5.28 -10.88
CA VAL A 49 -16.60 -5.09 -10.72
C VAL A 49 -17.38 -5.92 -11.74
N ALA A 50 -16.85 -6.10 -12.94
CA ALA A 50 -17.51 -6.82 -14.03
C ALA A 50 -17.30 -8.36 -13.98
N ILE A 51 -16.18 -8.83 -13.43
CA ILE A 51 -15.78 -10.24 -13.48
C ILE A 51 -16.24 -11.04 -12.26
N ASN A 52 -16.40 -10.41 -11.09
CA ASN A 52 -16.63 -11.14 -9.85
C ASN A 52 -18.10 -11.12 -9.39
N GLU A 53 -18.57 -12.28 -8.93
CA GLU A 53 -19.78 -12.37 -8.13
C GLU A 53 -19.57 -11.76 -6.74
N LYS A 54 -20.61 -11.12 -6.18
CA LYS A 54 -20.53 -10.31 -4.95
C LYS A 54 -19.92 -11.03 -3.74
N ASN A 55 -19.99 -12.36 -3.68
CA ASN A 55 -19.51 -13.15 -2.54
C ASN A 55 -18.02 -13.57 -2.60
N SER A 56 -17.35 -13.48 -3.76
CA SER A 56 -15.93 -13.87 -3.89
C SER A 56 -14.94 -12.71 -3.86
N LEU A 57 -15.43 -11.47 -4.03
CA LEU A 57 -14.64 -10.23 -4.05
C LEU A 57 -13.79 -10.07 -2.79
N ALA A 58 -14.43 -10.18 -1.63
CA ALA A 58 -13.83 -10.09 -0.30
C ALA A 58 -12.58 -10.98 -0.16
N ARG A 59 -12.75 -12.27 -0.50
CA ARG A 59 -11.72 -13.28 -0.37
C ARG A 59 -10.58 -13.04 -1.33
N GLN A 60 -10.89 -12.69 -2.59
CA GLN A 60 -9.85 -12.40 -3.57
C GLN A 60 -9.08 -11.12 -3.21
N ASN A 61 -9.77 -10.08 -2.75
CA ASN A 61 -9.16 -8.86 -2.27
C ASN A 61 -8.21 -9.13 -1.09
N ALA A 62 -8.66 -9.92 -0.11
CA ALA A 62 -7.82 -10.34 1.02
C ALA A 62 -6.58 -11.15 0.57
N THR A 63 -6.73 -12.07 -0.38
CA THR A 63 -5.56 -12.80 -0.92
C THR A 63 -4.58 -11.89 -1.65
N LEU A 64 -5.07 -10.89 -2.41
CA LEU A 64 -4.22 -9.92 -3.09
C LEU A 64 -3.47 -9.04 -2.07
N THR A 65 -4.15 -8.58 -1.02
CA THR A 65 -3.50 -7.80 0.05
C THR A 65 -2.45 -8.61 0.80
N GLY A 66 -2.71 -9.90 1.06
CA GLY A 66 -1.73 -10.80 1.68
C GLY A 66 -0.49 -10.98 0.79
N LEU A 67 -0.68 -11.14 -0.52
CA LEU A 67 0.43 -11.21 -1.48
C LEU A 67 1.25 -9.91 -1.51
N ASP A 68 0.60 -8.74 -1.51
CA ASP A 68 1.28 -7.44 -1.46
C ASP A 68 2.15 -7.31 -0.20
N GLN A 69 1.66 -7.74 0.96
CA GLN A 69 2.42 -7.72 2.21
C GLN A 69 3.62 -8.66 2.17
N LEU A 70 3.48 -9.86 1.59
CA LEU A 70 4.59 -10.80 1.39
C LEU A 70 5.65 -10.21 0.45
N LEU A 71 5.24 -9.61 -0.67
CA LEU A 71 6.15 -8.99 -1.62
C LEU A 71 6.90 -7.79 -1.02
N ASN A 72 6.26 -7.03 -0.13
CA ASN A 72 6.91 -5.92 0.57
C ASN A 72 8.03 -6.37 1.52
N VAL A 73 7.92 -7.58 2.08
CA VAL A 73 8.97 -8.17 2.93
C VAL A 73 10.04 -8.86 2.10
N LEU A 74 9.64 -9.56 1.04
CA LEU A 74 10.55 -10.36 0.21
C LEU A 74 11.39 -9.50 -0.73
N SER A 75 10.84 -8.39 -1.24
CA SER A 75 11.51 -7.54 -2.23
C SER A 75 12.85 -6.99 -1.74
N PRO A 76 12.99 -6.39 -0.54
CA PRO A 76 14.28 -5.91 -0.06
C PRO A 76 15.33 -7.02 0.14
N ILE A 77 14.90 -8.23 0.53
CA ILE A 77 15.80 -9.38 0.74
C ILE A 77 16.37 -9.85 -0.61
N VAL A 78 15.50 -10.03 -1.60
CA VAL A 78 15.89 -10.47 -2.94
C VAL A 78 16.76 -9.41 -3.62
N VAL A 79 16.38 -8.14 -3.55
CA VAL A 79 17.16 -7.04 -4.13
C VAL A 79 18.51 -6.90 -3.41
N GLY A 80 18.55 -6.99 -2.07
CA GLY A 80 19.78 -6.91 -1.30
C GLY A 80 20.78 -8.02 -1.61
N THR A 81 20.31 -9.26 -1.74
CA THR A 81 21.16 -10.41 -2.12
C THR A 81 21.67 -10.30 -3.56
N LEU A 82 20.83 -9.87 -4.50
CA LEU A 82 21.22 -9.61 -5.89
C LEU A 82 22.30 -8.54 -6.00
N ILE A 83 22.13 -7.39 -5.33
CA ILE A 83 23.11 -6.29 -5.34
C ILE A 83 24.45 -6.74 -4.76
N THR A 84 24.43 -7.53 -3.68
CA THR A 84 25.65 -8.01 -3.01
C THR A 84 26.43 -9.02 -3.88
N THR A 85 25.72 -9.85 -4.65
CA THR A 85 26.35 -10.92 -5.44
C THR A 85 26.78 -10.48 -6.84
N ARG A 86 26.01 -9.62 -7.50
CA ARG A 86 26.25 -9.21 -8.90
C ARG A 86 26.61 -7.75 -9.09
N GLY A 87 26.65 -6.97 -8.02
CA GLY A 87 26.86 -5.53 -8.10
C GLY A 87 25.63 -4.77 -8.60
N ILE A 88 25.61 -3.47 -8.36
CA ILE A 88 24.42 -2.63 -8.58
C ILE A 88 24.01 -2.52 -10.06
N PHE A 89 24.99 -2.44 -10.97
CA PHE A 89 24.73 -2.15 -12.38
C PHE A 89 24.12 -3.33 -13.15
N ASP A 90 24.66 -4.54 -12.95
CA ASP A 90 24.14 -5.74 -13.60
C ASP A 90 22.73 -6.05 -13.11
N VAL A 91 22.44 -5.77 -11.83
CA VAL A 91 21.10 -5.89 -11.25
C VAL A 91 20.13 -4.90 -11.87
N LEU A 92 20.52 -3.65 -12.12
CA LEU A 92 19.66 -2.65 -12.77
C LEU A 92 19.29 -3.03 -14.21
N VAL A 93 20.23 -3.57 -14.98
CA VAL A 93 19.96 -4.04 -16.35
C VAL A 93 19.05 -5.27 -16.31
N LEU A 94 19.35 -6.25 -15.45
CA LEU A 94 18.52 -7.44 -15.27
C LEU A 94 17.09 -7.07 -14.86
N PHE A 95 16.93 -6.15 -13.91
CA PHE A 95 15.62 -5.69 -13.45
C PHE A 95 14.85 -5.00 -14.57
N SER A 96 15.52 -4.18 -15.38
CA SER A 96 14.91 -3.53 -16.54
C SER A 96 14.41 -4.53 -17.58
N ILE A 97 15.17 -5.60 -17.85
CA ILE A 97 14.76 -6.66 -18.78
C ILE A 97 13.57 -7.44 -18.20
N PHE A 98 13.68 -7.87 -16.94
CA PHE A 98 12.60 -8.61 -16.26
C PHE A 98 11.31 -7.80 -16.19
N SER A 99 11.44 -6.49 -15.96
CA SER A 99 10.34 -5.53 -15.96
C SER A 99 9.62 -5.49 -17.31
N MET A 100 10.35 -5.45 -18.43
CA MET A 100 9.74 -5.47 -19.77
C MET A 100 9.07 -6.81 -20.08
N VAL A 101 9.69 -7.92 -19.72
CA VAL A 101 9.09 -9.25 -19.87
C VAL A 101 7.80 -9.37 -19.05
N SER A 102 7.79 -8.84 -17.82
CA SER A 102 6.59 -8.81 -16.97
C SER A 102 5.46 -8.01 -17.61
N LEU A 103 5.75 -6.83 -18.17
CA LEU A 103 4.77 -6.00 -18.87
C LEU A 103 4.15 -6.73 -20.07
N LEU A 104 4.96 -7.40 -20.89
CA LEU A 104 4.48 -8.19 -22.03
C LEU A 104 3.59 -9.35 -21.56
N SER A 105 4.05 -10.11 -20.56
CA SER A 105 3.29 -11.23 -20.00
C SER A 105 1.93 -10.79 -19.46
N LYS A 106 1.89 -9.67 -18.70
CA LYS A 106 0.65 -9.09 -18.18
C LYS A 106 -0.29 -8.63 -19.29
N SER A 107 0.24 -8.00 -20.33
CA SER A 107 -0.55 -7.54 -21.47
C SER A 107 -1.21 -8.70 -22.20
N ILE A 108 -0.48 -9.80 -22.39
CA ILE A 108 -1.02 -11.03 -22.99
C ILE A 108 -2.10 -11.63 -22.08
N PHE A 109 -1.85 -11.73 -20.77
CA PHE A 109 -2.83 -12.28 -19.82
C PHE A 109 -4.12 -11.45 -19.77
N LEU A 110 -4.02 -10.12 -19.80
CA LEU A 110 -5.17 -9.23 -19.88
C LEU A 110 -5.94 -9.40 -21.18
N TYR A 111 -5.23 -9.51 -22.31
CA TYR A 111 -5.86 -9.76 -23.59
C TYR A 111 -6.64 -11.08 -23.59
N LEU A 112 -6.04 -12.15 -23.07
CA LEU A 112 -6.71 -13.46 -22.93
C LEU A 112 -7.92 -13.39 -21.98
N THR A 113 -7.80 -12.67 -20.87
CA THR A 113 -8.91 -12.47 -19.92
C THR A 113 -10.06 -11.68 -20.55
N TYR A 114 -9.72 -10.65 -21.34
CA TYR A 114 -10.70 -9.85 -22.07
C TYR A 114 -11.43 -10.67 -23.13
N THR A 115 -10.72 -11.47 -23.92
CA THR A 115 -11.35 -12.30 -24.97
C THR A 115 -12.17 -13.46 -24.41
N SER A 116 -11.79 -14.00 -23.25
CA SER A 116 -12.50 -15.10 -22.60
C SER A 116 -13.81 -14.67 -21.94
N ASN A 117 -13.93 -13.41 -21.50
CA ASN A 117 -15.08 -12.91 -20.77
C ASN A 117 -15.93 -11.94 -21.61
N ASN A 118 -17.00 -12.45 -22.21
CA ASN A 118 -17.94 -11.63 -22.99
C ASN A 118 -18.63 -10.52 -22.16
N SER A 119 -18.69 -10.68 -20.83
CA SER A 119 -19.22 -9.67 -19.90
C SER A 119 -18.42 -8.36 -19.88
N LEU A 120 -17.14 -8.39 -20.28
CA LEU A 120 -16.28 -7.20 -20.37
C LEU A 120 -16.47 -6.41 -21.68
N HIS A 121 -17.07 -7.03 -22.71
CA HIS A 121 -17.27 -6.42 -24.03
C HIS A 121 -18.50 -5.51 -24.05
N THR A 122 -19.44 -5.75 -23.14
CA THR A 122 -20.65 -4.94 -23.02
C THR A 122 -20.42 -3.84 -21.97
N ARG A 123 -20.32 -2.58 -22.42
CA ARG A 123 -20.35 -1.42 -21.54
C ARG A 123 -21.77 -1.27 -20.96
N SER A 124 -22.12 -2.03 -19.92
CA SER A 124 -23.45 -1.95 -19.33
C SER A 124 -23.60 -0.63 -18.54
N GLN A 125 -24.40 0.29 -19.07
CA GLN A 125 -24.91 1.44 -18.31
C GLN A 125 -26.19 1.00 -17.60
N PHE A 126 -26.07 0.18 -16.55
CA PHE A 126 -27.25 -0.26 -15.81
C PHE A 126 -27.46 0.66 -14.60
N SER A 127 -28.43 1.58 -14.70
CA SER A 127 -28.87 2.42 -13.59
C SER A 127 -30.13 1.80 -12.97
N TYR A 128 -30.04 1.32 -11.74
CA TYR A 128 -31.22 0.90 -10.97
C TYR A 128 -31.98 2.15 -10.52
N LYS A 129 -33.17 2.38 -11.11
CA LYS A 129 -34.08 3.43 -10.66
C LYS A 129 -34.95 2.82 -9.57
N ILE A 130 -34.75 3.21 -8.31
CA ILE A 130 -35.71 2.90 -7.25
C ILE A 130 -36.90 3.82 -7.50
N LEU A 131 -37.94 3.28 -8.14
CA LEU A 131 -39.25 3.91 -8.16
C LEU A 131 -39.93 3.51 -6.86
N ASN A 132 -40.23 4.49 -6.02
CA ASN A 132 -41.18 4.28 -4.94
C ASN A 132 -42.51 3.90 -5.59
N ASP A 133 -43.10 2.85 -5.05
CA ASP A 133 -44.36 2.20 -5.40
C ASP A 133 -44.25 1.05 -6.43
N GLU A 134 -44.44 -0.14 -5.86
CA GLU A 134 -44.61 -1.49 -6.43
C GLU A 134 -43.40 -2.21 -7.05
N GLU A 135 -43.14 -3.37 -6.42
CA GLU A 135 -42.08 -4.34 -6.62
C GLU A 135 -42.11 -4.97 -8.03
N SER A 136 -41.52 -4.29 -9.01
CA SER A 136 -41.12 -4.92 -10.28
C SER A 136 -39.82 -4.32 -10.83
N LEU A 137 -38.76 -5.13 -10.81
CA LEU A 137 -37.43 -4.80 -11.35
C LEU A 137 -37.40 -5.08 -12.86
N LEU A 138 -37.78 -4.11 -13.70
CA LEU A 138 -37.59 -4.22 -15.14
C LEU A 138 -36.25 -3.59 -15.58
N PRO A 139 -35.40 -4.34 -16.31
CA PRO A 139 -34.17 -3.82 -16.89
C PRO A 139 -34.50 -2.91 -18.08
N GLN A 140 -34.46 -1.59 -17.89
CA GLN A 140 -34.63 -0.64 -19.00
C GLN A 140 -33.32 0.10 -19.30
N SER A 141 -32.78 -0.14 -20.49
CA SER A 141 -31.60 0.51 -21.06
C SER A 141 -31.92 1.96 -21.44
N THR A 142 -31.87 2.86 -20.46
CA THR A 142 -31.98 4.30 -20.73
C THR A 142 -30.59 4.88 -21.00
N PHE A 143 -30.37 5.37 -22.22
CA PHE A 143 -29.25 6.25 -22.55
C PHE A 143 -29.36 7.51 -21.69
N ILE A 144 -28.58 7.61 -20.62
CA ILE A 144 -28.49 8.83 -19.83
C ILE A 144 -27.64 9.82 -20.66
N PRO A 145 -28.19 10.95 -21.12
CA PRO A 145 -27.37 11.99 -21.73
C PRO A 145 -26.35 12.42 -20.69
N VAL A 146 -25.07 12.23 -20.98
CA VAL A 146 -23.97 12.66 -20.10
C VAL A 146 -24.01 14.19 -20.09
N SER A 147 -24.76 14.74 -19.14
CA SER A 147 -24.73 16.16 -18.81
C SER A 147 -23.27 16.52 -18.60
N ARG A 148 -22.79 17.57 -19.27
CA ARG A 148 -21.45 18.18 -19.05
C ARG A 148 -21.37 18.82 -17.65
N ARG A 149 -21.87 18.18 -16.60
CA ARG A 149 -21.41 18.47 -15.24
C ARG A 149 -19.96 18.03 -15.19
N GLY A 150 -19.07 18.96 -14.87
CA GLY A 150 -17.65 18.68 -14.74
C GLY A 150 -17.43 17.48 -13.81
N VAL A 151 -16.38 16.70 -14.07
CA VAL A 151 -16.04 15.48 -13.32
C VAL A 151 -16.08 15.70 -11.81
N PHE A 152 -15.60 16.87 -11.35
CA PHE A 152 -15.63 17.28 -9.94
C PHE A 152 -17.05 17.47 -9.37
N SER A 153 -17.97 18.03 -10.15
CA SER A 153 -19.36 18.24 -9.74
C SER A 153 -20.07 16.90 -9.56
N THR A 154 -19.82 15.95 -10.47
CA THR A 154 -20.35 14.59 -10.38
C THR A 154 -19.76 13.85 -9.18
N TYR A 155 -18.45 14.00 -8.91
CA TYR A 155 -17.79 13.38 -7.75
C TYR A 155 -18.37 13.87 -6.41
N TRP A 156 -18.62 15.17 -6.27
CA TRP A 156 -19.13 15.77 -5.03
C TRP A 156 -20.54 15.29 -4.64
N HIS A 157 -21.37 14.94 -5.63
CA HIS A 157 -22.76 14.52 -5.41
C HIS A 157 -22.91 13.00 -5.22
N GLN A 158 -21.81 12.23 -5.26
CA GLN A 158 -21.88 10.78 -5.00
C GLN A 158 -22.11 10.51 -3.51
N SER A 159 -23.03 9.59 -3.21
CA SER A 159 -23.33 9.17 -1.82
C SER A 159 -22.13 8.55 -1.10
N THR A 160 -21.14 8.04 -1.85
CA THR A 160 -19.89 7.46 -1.33
C THR A 160 -18.79 8.50 -1.09
N PHE A 161 -19.03 9.79 -1.37
CA PHE A 161 -18.03 10.85 -1.21
C PHE A 161 -17.49 10.92 0.22
N CYS A 162 -18.37 10.86 1.23
CA CYS A 162 -17.95 10.93 2.63
C CYS A 162 -17.01 9.78 3.02
N ALA A 163 -17.29 8.56 2.53
CA ALA A 163 -16.44 7.40 2.77
C ALA A 163 -15.07 7.54 2.07
N ALA A 164 -15.07 8.02 0.81
CA ALA A 164 -13.83 8.27 0.07
C ALA A 164 -12.99 9.39 0.70
N PHE A 165 -13.62 10.44 1.18
CA PHE A 165 -12.96 11.52 1.91
C PHE A 165 -12.34 11.04 3.22
N GLY A 166 -13.07 10.21 4.00
CA GLY A 166 -12.54 9.56 5.19
C GLY A 166 -11.30 8.70 4.89
N MET A 167 -11.36 7.88 3.85
CA MET A 167 -10.19 7.10 3.38
C MET A 167 -8.99 8.00 3.02
N ALA A 168 -9.22 9.14 2.36
CA ALA A 168 -8.15 10.09 2.02
C ALA A 168 -7.48 10.68 3.28
N LEU A 169 -8.26 10.97 4.32
CA LEU A 169 -7.74 11.42 5.61
C LEU A 169 -6.93 10.32 6.31
N PHE A 170 -7.36 9.06 6.22
CA PHE A 170 -6.60 7.93 6.77
C PHE A 170 -5.21 7.77 6.14
N TYR A 171 -5.11 7.92 4.81
CA TYR A 171 -3.81 7.89 4.11
C TYR A 171 -2.85 8.99 4.58
N LYS A 172 -3.36 10.09 5.17
CA LYS A 172 -2.55 11.19 5.67
C LYS A 172 -2.01 10.95 7.09
N THR A 173 -2.49 9.91 7.78
CA THR A 173 -2.05 9.63 9.16
C THR A 173 -0.58 9.18 9.17
N VAL A 174 0.21 9.74 10.09
CA VAL A 174 1.66 9.48 10.22
C VAL A 174 1.96 8.17 10.95
N MET A 175 0.93 7.42 11.35
CA MET A 175 1.07 6.17 12.13
C MET A 175 1.36 4.93 11.29
N GLY A 176 1.85 5.07 10.06
CA GLY A 176 2.50 3.97 9.37
C GLY A 176 3.88 3.74 9.99
N PHE A 177 4.20 2.50 10.38
CA PHE A 177 5.60 2.11 10.66
C PHE A 177 6.39 2.17 9.34
N ASP A 178 6.80 3.37 8.97
CA ASP A 178 7.45 3.74 7.72
C ASP A 178 8.76 4.50 8.01
N ASN A 179 9.40 5.01 6.96
CA ASN A 179 10.71 5.65 7.04
C ASN A 179 10.78 6.80 8.06
N LEU A 180 9.66 7.48 8.35
CA LEU A 180 9.58 8.53 9.37
C LEU A 180 9.73 7.96 10.79
N ALA A 181 9.02 6.89 11.13
CA ALA A 181 9.12 6.23 12.42
C ALA A 181 10.50 5.59 12.63
N VAL A 182 11.07 4.99 11.57
CA VAL A 182 12.43 4.45 11.58
C VAL A 182 13.46 5.57 11.79
N GLY A 183 13.34 6.69 11.07
CA GLY A 183 14.21 7.86 11.25
C GLY A 183 14.16 8.38 12.69
N TYR A 184 12.96 8.51 13.25
CA TYR A 184 12.79 8.92 14.65
C TYR A 184 13.44 7.94 15.63
N ALA A 185 13.26 6.63 15.44
CA ALA A 185 13.87 5.60 16.30
C ALA A 185 15.42 5.62 16.26
N THR A 186 16.00 5.90 15.09
CA THR A 186 17.46 6.01 14.94
C THR A 186 18.03 7.27 15.59
N VAL A 187 17.35 8.41 15.44
CA VAL A 187 17.84 9.71 15.92
C VAL A 187 17.57 9.92 17.41
N SER A 188 16.39 9.54 17.88
CA SER A 188 15.92 9.94 19.23
C SER A 188 16.20 8.91 20.32
N SER A 189 16.49 7.67 19.97
CA SER A 189 16.58 6.58 20.96
C SER A 189 17.77 5.66 20.77
N ASN A 190 18.66 5.96 19.81
CA ASN A 190 19.83 5.14 19.47
C ASN A 190 19.50 3.63 19.46
N LEU A 191 18.31 3.29 18.95
CA LEU A 191 17.83 1.92 18.94
C LEU A 191 18.68 1.10 17.97
N SER A 192 19.04 -0.12 18.39
CA SER A 192 19.78 -1.01 17.52
C SER A 192 19.01 -1.28 16.22
N ILE A 193 19.73 -1.38 15.11
CA ILE A 193 19.17 -1.68 13.78
C ILE A 193 18.39 -3.01 13.81
N PHE A 194 18.82 -3.93 14.67
CA PHE A 194 18.14 -5.21 14.90
C PHE A 194 16.75 -5.02 15.52
N THR A 195 16.62 -4.20 16.56
CA THR A 195 15.33 -3.91 17.23
C THR A 195 14.35 -3.24 16.27
N ILE A 196 14.83 -2.29 15.47
CA ILE A 196 14.02 -1.62 14.44
C ILE A 196 13.55 -2.63 13.38
N GLY A 197 14.44 -3.54 12.96
CA GLY A 197 14.11 -4.63 12.04
C GLY A 197 13.06 -5.59 12.61
N ALA A 198 13.18 -5.96 13.89
CA ALA A 198 12.21 -6.81 14.59
C ALA A 198 10.84 -6.14 14.70
N LEU A 199 10.78 -4.85 15.06
CA LEU A 199 9.53 -4.08 15.10
C LEU A 199 8.88 -3.97 13.71
N LYS A 200 9.68 -3.79 12.67
CA LYS A 200 9.19 -3.78 11.28
C LYS A 200 8.56 -5.12 10.89
N SER A 201 9.22 -6.23 11.26
CA SER A 201 8.72 -7.58 11.02
C SER A 201 7.41 -7.83 11.79
N TYR A 202 7.35 -7.41 13.05
CA TYR A 202 6.12 -7.48 13.85
C TYR A 202 4.96 -6.70 13.22
N GLY A 203 5.21 -5.47 12.75
CA GLY A 203 4.18 -4.68 12.05
C GLY A 203 3.69 -5.33 10.75
N ALA A 204 4.53 -6.09 10.04
CA ALA A 204 4.11 -6.85 8.88
C ALA A 204 3.20 -8.04 9.25
N VAL A 205 3.53 -8.75 10.34
CA VAL A 205 2.67 -9.83 10.87
C VAL A 205 1.33 -9.29 11.37
N ALA A 206 1.34 -8.17 12.08
CA ALA A 206 0.12 -7.50 12.53
C ALA A 206 -0.77 -7.07 11.36
N GLY A 207 -0.19 -6.54 10.28
CA GLY A 207 -0.92 -6.22 9.04
C GLY A 207 -1.53 -7.45 8.35
N MET A 208 -0.79 -8.57 8.27
CA MET A 208 -1.32 -9.83 7.73
C MET A 208 -2.46 -10.38 8.58
N ALA A 209 -2.33 -10.32 9.91
CA ALA A 209 -3.40 -10.71 10.83
C ALA A 209 -4.65 -9.82 10.66
N GLY A 210 -4.46 -8.53 10.40
CA GLY A 210 -5.54 -7.58 10.11
C GLY A 210 -6.34 -7.97 8.85
N VAL A 211 -5.66 -8.33 7.77
CA VAL A 211 -6.30 -8.78 6.51
C VAL A 211 -7.12 -10.06 6.72
N ILE A 212 -6.59 -11.03 7.46
CA ILE A 212 -7.31 -12.27 7.78
C ILE A 212 -8.53 -11.95 8.67
N SER A 213 -8.34 -11.11 9.68
CA SER A 213 -9.40 -10.65 10.57
C SER A 213 -10.53 -9.97 9.79
N TYR A 214 -10.18 -9.07 8.87
CA TYR A 214 -11.14 -8.41 7.98
C TYR A 214 -11.94 -9.41 7.14
N ALA A 215 -11.28 -10.39 6.52
CA ALA A 215 -11.97 -11.41 5.70
C ALA A 215 -12.95 -12.26 6.53
N LEU A 216 -12.61 -12.56 7.79
CA LEU A 216 -13.49 -13.29 8.71
C LEU A 216 -14.67 -12.42 9.19
N LEU A 217 -14.40 -11.16 9.52
CA LEU A 217 -15.41 -10.20 9.97
C LEU A 217 -16.39 -9.85 8.85
N GLU A 218 -15.90 -9.67 7.62
CA GLU A 218 -16.76 -9.40 6.46
C GLU A 218 -17.72 -10.56 6.22
N LYS A 219 -17.26 -11.82 6.31
CA LYS A 219 -18.09 -13.02 6.15
C LYS A 219 -19.18 -13.14 7.23
N ARG A 220 -18.92 -12.65 8.45
CA ARG A 220 -19.82 -12.79 9.62
C ARG A 220 -20.78 -11.62 9.77
N TYR A 221 -20.28 -10.39 9.63
CA TYR A 221 -20.97 -9.16 10.02
C TYR A 221 -21.24 -8.20 8.86
N GLY A 222 -20.76 -8.53 7.65
CA GLY A 222 -20.87 -7.69 6.47
C GLY A 222 -19.82 -6.58 6.40
N LEU A 223 -19.72 -5.97 5.21
CA LEU A 223 -18.67 -5.02 4.84
C LEU A 223 -18.60 -3.79 5.75
N VAL A 224 -19.74 -3.15 6.02
CA VAL A 224 -19.80 -1.88 6.77
C VAL A 224 -19.39 -2.07 8.24
N ASN A 225 -19.90 -3.14 8.87
CA ASN A 225 -19.59 -3.44 10.26
C ASN A 225 -18.13 -3.89 10.44
N ALA A 226 -17.59 -4.67 9.50
CA ALA A 226 -16.19 -5.07 9.51
C ALA A 226 -15.26 -3.84 9.39
N GLY A 227 -15.57 -2.91 8.50
CA GLY A 227 -14.83 -1.65 8.37
C GLY A 227 -14.90 -0.79 9.64
N TYR A 228 -16.08 -0.66 10.24
CA TYR A 228 -16.24 0.09 11.50
C TYR A 228 -15.41 -0.50 12.64
N VAL A 229 -15.40 -1.82 12.80
CA VAL A 229 -14.58 -2.49 13.83
C VAL A 229 -13.09 -2.25 13.60
N GLY A 230 -12.62 -2.34 12.34
CA GLY A 230 -11.22 -2.03 11.99
C GLY A 230 -10.83 -0.60 12.40
N LEU A 231 -11.67 0.38 12.08
CA LEU A 231 -11.44 1.79 12.44
C LEU A 231 -11.39 2.01 13.95
N VAL A 232 -12.29 1.38 14.71
CA VAL A 232 -12.28 1.49 16.18
C VAL A 232 -11.00 0.91 16.77
N VAL A 233 -10.58 -0.27 16.30
CA VAL A 233 -9.35 -0.92 16.77
C VAL A 233 -8.13 -0.07 16.43
N GLN A 234 -8.04 0.45 15.21
CA GLN A 234 -6.97 1.35 14.79
C GLN A 234 -6.94 2.63 15.65
N GLN A 235 -8.10 3.22 15.92
CA GLN A 235 -8.20 4.45 16.72
C GLN A 235 -7.77 4.23 18.17
N ILE A 236 -8.09 3.07 18.77
CA ILE A 236 -7.67 2.74 20.14
C ILE A 236 -6.13 2.66 20.23
N PHE A 237 -5.48 1.95 19.29
CA PHE A 237 -4.02 1.84 19.29
C PHE A 237 -3.33 3.18 18.96
N SER A 238 -3.96 3.99 18.11
CA SER A 238 -3.54 5.36 17.82
C SER A 238 -3.57 6.24 19.08
N LEU A 239 -4.65 6.18 19.86
CA LEU A 239 -4.76 6.89 21.13
C LEU A 239 -3.72 6.39 22.15
N LEU A 240 -3.48 5.09 22.21
CA LEU A 240 -2.42 4.50 23.04
C LEU A 240 -1.04 5.06 22.66
N ALA A 241 -0.74 5.16 21.35
CA ALA A 241 0.49 5.75 20.86
C ALA A 241 0.61 7.23 21.26
N VAL A 242 -0.46 8.01 21.19
CA VAL A 242 -0.44 9.42 21.65
C VAL A 242 -0.16 9.51 23.15
N LEU A 243 -0.80 8.66 23.96
CA LEU A 243 -0.58 8.63 25.41
C LEU A 243 0.87 8.31 25.78
N THR A 244 1.58 7.53 24.95
CA THR A 244 2.99 7.19 25.21
C THR A 244 3.94 8.37 25.07
N ILE A 245 3.55 9.41 24.32
CA ILE A 245 4.35 10.64 24.19
C ILE A 245 4.43 11.37 25.54
N TRP A 246 3.42 11.21 26.39
CA TRP A 246 3.33 11.86 27.70
C TRP A 246 3.92 11.01 28.84
N MET A 247 4.39 9.80 28.54
CA MET A 247 5.05 8.94 29.52
C MET A 247 6.52 9.35 29.74
N PRO A 248 7.06 9.19 30.96
CA PRO A 248 8.45 9.53 31.28
C PRO A 248 9.45 8.75 30.42
N GLY A 249 10.43 9.47 29.86
CA GLY A 249 11.43 8.97 28.90
C GLY A 249 11.12 9.28 27.43
N SER A 250 10.02 10.01 27.15
CA SER A 250 9.79 10.63 25.85
C SER A 250 10.77 11.80 25.63
N PRO A 251 11.40 11.95 24.45
CA PRO A 251 12.32 13.05 24.17
C PRO A 251 11.63 14.43 24.09
N MET A 252 10.30 14.47 24.22
CA MET A 252 9.52 15.69 24.36
C MET A 252 9.48 16.10 25.84
N ASP A 253 10.61 16.60 26.37
CA ASP A 253 10.70 17.13 27.73
C ASP A 253 9.94 18.46 27.85
N PHE A 254 8.62 18.41 28.04
CA PHE A 254 7.83 19.61 28.32
C PHE A 254 8.14 20.23 29.69
N TRP A 255 8.76 19.45 30.60
CA TRP A 255 8.97 19.85 32.00
C TRP A 255 10.41 20.24 32.36
N GLY A 256 11.29 20.41 31.37
CA GLY A 256 12.59 21.06 31.57
C GLY A 256 13.57 20.33 32.50
N THR A 257 13.38 19.05 32.77
CA THR A 257 14.37 18.23 33.48
C THR A 257 15.26 17.57 32.43
N GLY A 258 16.39 18.19 32.08
CA GLY A 258 17.36 17.73 31.07
C GLY A 258 18.10 16.43 31.43
N ALA A 259 17.40 15.45 31.97
CA ALA A 259 17.87 14.10 32.16
C ALA A 259 17.12 13.21 31.17
N THR A 260 17.79 12.86 30.06
CA THR A 260 17.37 11.78 29.15
C THR A 260 17.32 10.47 29.94
N ARG A 261 16.23 10.25 30.66
CA ARG A 261 15.94 8.97 31.32
C ARG A 261 15.61 7.98 30.22
N GLU A 262 16.38 6.90 30.14
CA GLU A 262 16.00 5.72 29.36
C GLU A 262 14.65 5.23 29.87
N GLY A 263 13.58 5.56 29.15
CA GLY A 263 12.23 5.12 29.46
C GLY A 263 11.70 4.20 28.38
N PRO A 264 10.75 3.30 28.72
CA PRO A 264 10.16 2.38 27.75
C PRO A 264 9.17 3.09 26.79
N SER A 265 9.02 4.41 26.86
CA SER A 265 8.05 5.18 26.07
C SER A 265 8.23 5.00 24.57
N VAL A 266 9.46 5.05 24.05
CA VAL A 266 9.74 4.91 22.62
C VAL A 266 9.50 3.49 22.09
N PRO A 267 9.97 2.41 22.73
CA PRO A 267 9.61 1.06 22.27
C PRO A 267 8.09 0.80 22.37
N ILE A 268 7.40 1.30 23.41
CA ILE A 268 5.94 1.15 23.52
C ILE A 268 5.23 1.93 22.41
N PHE A 269 5.67 3.15 22.09
CA PHE A 269 5.17 3.94 20.97
C PHE A 269 5.30 3.21 19.63
N LEU A 270 6.48 2.63 19.37
CA LEU A 270 6.73 1.87 18.14
C LEU A 270 5.93 0.57 18.08
N ILE A 271 5.73 -0.11 19.21
CA ILE A 271 4.85 -1.29 19.29
C ILE A 271 3.41 -0.88 19.03
N ALA A 272 2.91 0.19 19.64
CA ALA A 272 1.53 0.66 19.44
C ALA A 272 1.26 1.02 17.96
N ILE A 273 2.22 1.67 17.30
CA ILE A 273 2.16 1.96 15.85
C ILE A 273 2.24 0.69 15.00
N ALA A 274 3.04 -0.28 15.40
CA ALA A 274 3.11 -1.56 14.68
C ALA A 274 1.81 -2.36 14.85
N THR A 275 1.18 -2.33 16.02
CA THR A 275 -0.10 -3.00 16.31
C THR A 275 -1.28 -2.29 15.66
N SER A 276 -1.24 -0.96 15.46
CA SER A 276 -2.33 -0.23 14.78
C SER A 276 -2.51 -0.66 13.32
N ARG A 277 -1.50 -1.29 12.69
CA ARG A 277 -1.62 -1.91 11.36
C ARG A 277 -2.59 -3.10 11.31
N PHE A 278 -3.00 -3.64 12.44
CA PHE A 278 -4.03 -4.69 12.49
C PHE A 278 -5.42 -4.17 12.09
N GLY A 279 -5.73 -2.91 12.38
CA GLY A 279 -7.05 -2.32 12.11
C GLY A 279 -7.20 -1.67 10.73
N ASN A 280 -6.13 -1.65 9.94
CA ASN A 280 -5.96 -0.84 8.73
C ASN A 280 -5.93 -1.73 7.49
#